data_AF-A0A418BHA5-F1
#
_entry.id   AF-A0A418BHA5-F1
#
_cell.length_a   1.000
_cell.length_b   1.000
_cell.length_c   1.000
_cell.angle_alpha   90.00
_cell.angle_beta   90.00
_cell.angle_gamma   90.00
#
_symmetry.space_group_name_H-M   'P 1'
#
loop_
_entity.id
_entity.type
_entity.pdbx_description
1 polymer ?
#
loop_
_entity_poly.entity_id
_entity_poly.type
_entity_poly.pdbx_seq_one_letter_code
_entity_poly.pdbx_strand_id
1 'polypeptide(L)'
;MAPCIELRRSVDGGLVCVLEQGDYQPLQDQVQWQPPSRFASPGRDGVTLIFGLVVFPIGYDFETRLRNFRDAGFPDRKLWLESLAVKFPSLDLSTGGVGIYGGSAGGQNAVAALFHHGDMYSVAVADCGCHDNRVDKLWWNELWMGHPFNNQLYAANANATYAHHMQPHQHLQLTVGMLDANVAPACTFQLVQALIDADKDVDVVVFPKLGHGA
;
A
#
# COMPACT_ATOMS: atom_id res chain seq x y z
N MET A 1 13.56 -2.88 -19.84
CA MET A 1 14.79 -3.67 -20.02
C MET A 1 14.60 -4.96 -19.26
N ALA A 2 14.75 -6.10 -19.92
CA ALA A 2 14.58 -7.40 -19.29
C ALA A 2 15.75 -7.68 -18.32
N PRO A 3 15.54 -8.47 -17.25
CA PRO A 3 16.60 -8.80 -16.30
C PRO A 3 17.78 -9.45 -17.03
N CYS A 4 18.98 -9.01 -16.67
CA CYS A 4 20.24 -9.50 -17.22
C CYS A 4 21.15 -9.89 -16.06
N ILE A 5 21.63 -11.13 -16.07
CA ILE A 5 22.58 -11.63 -15.08
C ILE A 5 23.96 -11.63 -15.75
N GLU A 6 24.85 -10.77 -15.26
CA GLU A 6 26.20 -10.60 -15.80
C GLU A 6 27.24 -11.20 -14.86
N LEU A 7 28.16 -12.00 -15.41
CA LEU A 7 29.40 -12.33 -14.72
C LEU A 7 30.39 -11.19 -14.93
N ARG A 8 30.73 -10.48 -13.84
CA ARG A 8 31.72 -9.40 -13.84
C ARG A 8 32.94 -9.77 -13.02
N ARG A 9 34.11 -9.32 -13.47
CA ARG A 9 35.40 -9.56 -12.80
C ARG A 9 35.48 -8.71 -11.53
N SER A 10 35.86 -9.32 -10.40
CA SER A 10 35.86 -8.67 -9.10
C SER A 10 36.89 -7.54 -8.92
N VAL A 11 37.97 -7.53 -9.71
CA VAL A 11 39.07 -6.54 -9.54
C VAL A 11 38.83 -5.21 -10.23
N ASP A 12 37.98 -5.16 -11.26
CA ASP A 12 37.77 -3.98 -12.12
C ASP A 12 36.30 -3.77 -12.57
N GLY A 13 35.38 -4.68 -12.20
CA GLY A 13 33.98 -4.62 -12.63
C GLY A 13 33.75 -4.94 -14.11
N GLY A 14 34.79 -5.33 -14.85
CA GLY A 14 34.74 -5.63 -16.28
C GLY A 14 33.82 -6.82 -16.57
N LEU A 15 33.00 -6.68 -17.61
CA LEU A 15 32.11 -7.76 -18.05
C LEU A 15 32.94 -8.94 -18.59
N VAL A 16 32.70 -10.14 -18.03
CA VAL A 16 33.31 -11.40 -18.51
C VAL A 16 32.36 -12.06 -19.50
N CYS A 17 31.09 -12.23 -19.12
CA CYS A 17 30.02 -12.70 -20.00
C CYS A 17 28.64 -12.34 -19.42
N VAL A 18 27.61 -12.40 -20.26
CA VAL A 18 26.21 -12.49 -19.82
C VAL A 18 25.90 -13.96 -19.55
N LEU A 19 25.40 -14.27 -18.35
CA LEU A 19 24.99 -15.61 -17.94
C LEU A 19 23.55 -15.90 -18.35
N GLU A 20 22.66 -14.91 -18.20
CA GLU A 20 21.26 -15.00 -18.56
C GLU A 20 20.75 -13.64 -19.02
N GLN A 21 19.97 -13.61 -20.09
CA GLN A 21 19.24 -12.44 -20.54
C GLN A 21 17.78 -12.85 -20.67
N GLY A 22 16.93 -12.30 -19.81
CA GLY A 22 15.49 -12.52 -19.92
C GLY A 22 14.98 -11.95 -21.24
N ASP A 23 13.97 -12.59 -21.80
CA ASP A 23 13.18 -12.10 -22.92
C ASP A 23 11.70 -12.05 -22.49
N TYR A 24 11.08 -10.88 -22.61
CA TYR A 24 9.65 -10.68 -22.36
C TYR A 24 8.85 -10.41 -23.63
N GLN A 25 9.48 -10.43 -24.81
CA GLN A 25 8.81 -10.22 -26.10
C GLN A 25 7.57 -11.12 -26.28
N PRO A 26 7.58 -12.43 -25.88
CA PRO A 26 6.37 -13.25 -25.95
C PRO A 26 5.19 -12.71 -25.13
N LEU A 27 5.43 -12.05 -24.00
CA LEU A 27 4.37 -11.42 -23.18
C LEU A 27 3.83 -10.15 -23.86
N GLN A 28 4.69 -9.41 -24.55
CA GLN A 28 4.29 -8.23 -25.31
C GLN A 28 3.47 -8.63 -26.54
N ASP A 29 3.90 -9.66 -27.26
CA ASP A 29 3.27 -10.10 -28.51
C ASP A 29 1.94 -10.84 -28.28
N GLN A 30 1.86 -11.70 -27.25
CA GLN A 30 0.69 -12.55 -27.03
C GLN A 30 -0.41 -11.86 -26.23
N VAL A 31 -0.06 -10.99 -25.27
CA VAL A 31 -1.02 -10.36 -24.35
C VAL A 31 -0.84 -8.85 -24.22
N GLN A 32 0.03 -8.19 -25.00
CA GLN A 32 0.27 -6.74 -24.89
C GLN A 32 0.72 -6.32 -23.48
N TRP A 33 1.45 -7.20 -22.77
CA TRP A 33 2.03 -6.88 -21.47
C TRP A 33 3.06 -5.75 -21.61
N GLN A 34 3.10 -4.86 -20.62
CA GLN A 34 4.07 -3.78 -20.55
C GLN A 34 4.82 -3.82 -19.22
N PRO A 35 6.14 -3.56 -19.22
CA PRO A 35 6.91 -3.50 -17.98
C PRO A 35 6.45 -2.31 -17.11
N PRO A 36 6.55 -2.42 -15.77
CA PRO A 36 6.23 -1.32 -14.86
C PRO A 36 6.98 -0.03 -15.23
N SER A 37 6.23 1.06 -15.40
CA SER A 37 6.77 2.38 -15.70
C SER A 37 7.25 3.05 -14.42
N ARG A 38 8.49 3.56 -14.42
CA ARG A 38 8.99 4.41 -13.35
C ARG A 38 8.40 5.81 -13.49
N PHE A 39 7.88 6.37 -12.40
CA PHE A 39 7.40 7.75 -12.34
C PHE A 39 7.87 8.41 -11.04
N ALA A 40 8.10 9.72 -11.09
CA ALA A 40 8.47 10.52 -9.94
C ALA A 40 7.84 11.91 -10.05
N SER A 41 7.35 12.44 -8.93
CA SER A 41 6.87 13.81 -8.80
C SER A 41 7.39 14.40 -7.49
N PRO A 42 7.47 15.74 -7.35
CA PRO A 42 7.68 16.35 -6.05
C PRO A 42 6.57 15.96 -5.05
N GLY A 43 6.93 15.84 -3.77
CA GLY A 43 5.99 15.73 -2.65
C GLY A 43 5.54 17.11 -2.15
N ARG A 44 4.93 17.13 -0.96
CA ARG A 44 4.35 18.31 -0.29
C ARG A 44 5.29 19.51 -0.11
N ASP A 45 6.60 19.28 -0.10
CA ASP A 45 7.61 20.33 0.03
C ASP A 45 7.95 20.99 -1.32
N GLY A 46 7.41 20.48 -2.43
CA GLY A 46 7.65 20.94 -3.79
C GLY A 46 9.04 20.59 -4.35
N VAL A 47 9.86 19.84 -3.61
CA VAL A 47 11.29 19.62 -3.95
C VAL A 47 11.71 18.16 -3.85
N THR A 48 11.27 17.42 -2.82
CA THR A 48 11.65 16.01 -2.63
C THR A 48 10.87 15.14 -3.60
N LEU A 49 11.59 14.42 -4.49
CA LEU A 49 10.97 13.51 -5.44
C LEU A 49 10.47 12.23 -4.77
N ILE A 50 9.17 11.98 -4.88
CA ILE A 50 8.51 10.74 -4.52
C ILE A 50 8.53 9.81 -5.75
N PHE A 51 9.36 8.77 -5.67
CA PHE A 51 9.49 7.76 -6.73
C PHE A 51 8.45 6.65 -6.56
N GLY A 52 7.93 6.14 -7.66
CA GLY A 52 7.02 5.00 -7.68
C GLY A 52 7.06 4.22 -8.99
N LEU A 53 6.38 3.07 -8.98
CA LEU A 53 6.15 2.23 -10.13
C LEU A 53 4.66 2.28 -10.50
N VAL A 54 4.37 2.45 -11.78
CA VAL A 54 3.03 2.38 -12.36
C VAL A 54 2.95 1.08 -13.15
N VAL A 55 2.00 0.22 -12.79
CA VAL A 55 1.71 -1.02 -13.51
C VAL A 55 0.38 -0.84 -14.23
N PHE A 56 0.41 -0.91 -15.55
CA PHE A 56 -0.82 -0.85 -16.35
C PHE A 56 -1.40 -2.26 -16.51
N PRO A 57 -2.75 -2.40 -16.55
CA PRO A 57 -3.40 -3.61 -17.01
C PRO A 57 -2.85 -4.16 -18.34
N ILE A 58 -2.97 -5.46 -18.50
CA ILE A 58 -2.69 -6.17 -19.76
C ILE A 58 -3.67 -5.66 -20.83
N GLY A 59 -3.18 -5.23 -21.98
CA GLY A 59 -4.00 -4.64 -23.05
C GLY A 59 -4.57 -3.24 -22.75
N TYR A 60 -3.96 -2.48 -21.83
CA TYR A 60 -4.37 -1.11 -21.51
C TYR A 60 -4.24 -0.18 -22.72
N ASP A 61 -5.38 0.35 -23.18
CA ASP A 61 -5.43 1.42 -24.17
C ASP A 61 -5.25 2.78 -23.49
N PHE A 62 -4.31 3.58 -23.99
CA PHE A 62 -4.04 4.92 -23.48
C PHE A 62 -5.05 5.98 -23.96
N GLU A 63 -5.83 5.67 -24.99
CA GLU A 63 -6.83 6.60 -25.58
C GLU A 63 -8.23 6.46 -24.94
N THR A 64 -8.62 5.28 -24.44
CA THR A 64 -9.90 5.09 -23.74
C THR A 64 -9.82 5.28 -22.23
N ARG A 65 -10.82 5.98 -21.68
CA ARG A 65 -10.92 6.25 -20.24
C ARG A 65 -11.47 5.05 -19.49
N LEU A 66 -10.67 4.49 -18.60
CA LEU A 66 -11.12 3.49 -17.65
C LEU A 66 -11.81 4.16 -16.45
N ARG A 67 -12.75 3.43 -15.85
CA ARG A 67 -13.53 3.91 -14.71
C ARG A 67 -13.10 3.18 -13.45
N ASN A 68 -13.12 3.95 -12.36
CA ASN A 68 -13.14 3.54 -10.96
C ASN A 68 -11.79 3.38 -10.22
N PHE A 69 -11.79 3.88 -8.98
CA PHE A 69 -10.79 3.75 -7.91
C PHE A 69 -9.49 4.67 -8.04
N ARG A 70 -8.93 5.29 -6.95
CA ARG A 70 -7.74 6.24 -6.82
C ARG A 70 -7.02 6.25 -5.40
N ASP A 71 -5.66 6.11 -5.14
CA ASP A 71 -5.02 5.96 -3.74
C ASP A 71 -3.49 5.95 -3.37
N ALA A 72 -3.20 6.12 -2.06
CA ALA A 72 -2.39 5.27 -1.14
C ALA A 72 -1.47 5.95 -0.08
N GLY A 73 -1.30 7.28 -0.07
CA GLY A 73 -0.55 7.99 1.01
C GLY A 73 -0.47 9.52 0.83
N PHE A 74 -1.27 10.28 1.54
CA PHE A 74 -2.44 10.80 0.82
C PHE A 74 -2.29 12.17 0.15
N PRO A 75 -1.81 13.25 0.77
CA PRO A 75 -1.56 14.50 0.03
C PRO A 75 -0.47 14.30 -1.04
N ASP A 76 0.61 13.60 -0.69
CA ASP A 76 1.74 13.34 -1.60
C ASP A 76 1.36 12.39 -2.74
N ARG A 77 0.67 11.28 -2.45
CA ARG A 77 0.17 10.37 -3.48
C ARG A 77 -1.02 10.93 -4.24
N LYS A 78 -1.79 11.88 -3.68
CA LYS A 78 -2.78 12.67 -4.42
C LYS A 78 -2.08 13.56 -5.45
N LEU A 79 -1.09 14.35 -5.05
CA LEU A 79 -0.28 15.15 -5.99
C LEU A 79 0.45 14.28 -7.04
N TRP A 80 0.97 13.12 -6.64
CA TRP A 80 1.60 12.15 -7.53
C TRP A 80 0.59 11.54 -8.52
N LEU A 81 -0.61 11.15 -8.06
CA LEU A 81 -1.69 10.64 -8.91
C LEU A 81 -2.30 11.71 -9.80
N GLU A 82 -2.43 12.95 -9.32
CA GLU A 82 -2.88 14.12 -10.11
C GLU A 82 -1.85 14.42 -11.21
N SER A 83 -0.55 14.42 -10.88
CA SER A 83 0.54 14.51 -11.86
C SER A 83 0.53 13.34 -12.86
N LEU A 84 0.18 12.14 -12.40
CA LEU A 84 0.03 10.96 -13.24
C LEU A 84 -1.19 11.07 -14.16
N ALA A 85 -2.32 11.60 -13.68
CA ALA A 85 -3.55 11.81 -14.44
C ALA A 85 -3.41 12.89 -15.52
N VAL A 86 -2.59 13.93 -15.28
CA VAL A 86 -2.17 14.89 -16.32
C VAL A 86 -1.39 14.18 -17.44
N LYS A 87 -0.56 13.19 -17.11
CA LYS A 87 0.23 12.42 -18.07
C LYS A 87 -0.57 11.29 -18.76
N PHE A 88 -1.55 10.73 -18.08
CA PHE A 88 -2.39 9.63 -18.54
C PHE A 88 -3.88 9.99 -18.33
N PRO A 89 -4.53 10.67 -19.29
CA PRO A 89 -5.92 11.16 -19.16
C PRO A 89 -7.00 10.06 -18.99
N SER A 90 -6.62 8.80 -19.14
CA SER A 90 -7.42 7.62 -18.84
C SER A 90 -7.51 7.27 -17.35
N LEU A 91 -6.72 7.92 -16.49
CA LEU A 91 -6.82 7.87 -15.02
C LEU A 91 -7.75 8.99 -14.50
N ASP A 92 -9.03 8.66 -14.30
CA ASP A 92 -10.02 9.60 -13.76
C ASP A 92 -10.06 9.59 -12.22
N LEU A 93 -9.62 10.70 -11.61
CA LEU A 93 -9.62 10.89 -10.16
C LEU A 93 -10.93 11.49 -9.61
N SER A 94 -11.84 11.96 -10.46
CA SER A 94 -12.99 12.79 -10.05
C SER A 94 -14.08 12.05 -9.26
N THR A 95 -14.07 10.72 -9.28
CA THR A 95 -15.11 9.86 -8.70
C THR A 95 -14.77 9.26 -7.32
N GLY A 96 -13.48 9.15 -6.98
CA GLY A 96 -12.99 8.52 -5.73
C GLY A 96 -12.89 6.99 -5.81
N GLY A 97 -11.98 6.36 -5.04
CA GLY A 97 -12.21 4.98 -4.59
C GLY A 97 -11.11 3.88 -4.64
N VAL A 98 -9.79 4.14 -4.57
CA VAL A 98 -8.69 3.12 -4.45
C VAL A 98 -9.10 1.87 -3.70
N GLY A 99 -8.63 0.70 -4.14
CA GLY A 99 -8.18 -0.31 -3.21
C GLY A 99 -6.74 -0.01 -2.78
N ILE A 100 -6.51 0.68 -1.66
CA ILE A 100 -5.19 0.60 -1.03
C ILE A 100 -5.01 -0.84 -0.54
N TYR A 101 -3.88 -1.43 -0.91
CA TYR A 101 -3.43 -2.69 -0.37
C TYR A 101 -2.09 -2.52 0.35
N GLY A 102 -1.93 -3.19 1.48
CA GLY A 102 -0.64 -3.31 2.15
C GLY A 102 -0.65 -4.36 3.25
N GLY A 103 0.48 -5.06 3.39
CA GLY A 103 0.77 -5.92 4.53
C GLY A 103 1.58 -5.21 5.61
N SER A 104 1.53 -5.66 6.85
CA SER A 104 2.35 -5.16 7.97
C SER A 104 2.10 -3.66 8.25
N ALA A 105 3.16 -2.85 8.39
CA ALA A 105 3.05 -1.38 8.41
C ALA A 105 2.30 -0.81 7.19
N GLY A 106 2.31 -1.50 6.04
CA GLY A 106 1.47 -1.16 4.89
C GLY A 106 -0.03 -1.32 5.19
N GLY A 107 -0.42 -2.34 5.95
CA GLY A 107 -1.81 -2.59 6.38
C GLY A 107 -2.30 -1.56 7.41
N GLN A 108 -1.43 -1.12 8.32
CA GLN A 108 -1.72 0.03 9.19
C GLN A 108 -2.03 1.28 8.35
N ASN A 109 -1.19 1.56 7.36
CA ASN A 109 -1.38 2.70 6.45
C ASN A 109 -2.62 2.56 5.55
N ALA A 110 -2.99 1.34 5.16
CA ALA A 110 -4.20 1.05 4.38
C ALA A 110 -5.48 1.42 5.12
N VAL A 111 -5.57 1.09 6.41
CA VAL A 111 -6.73 1.50 7.22
C VAL A 111 -6.71 3.00 7.53
N ALA A 112 -5.53 3.56 7.83
CA ALA A 112 -5.39 5.00 8.06
C ALA A 112 -5.80 5.84 6.83
N ALA A 113 -5.59 5.31 5.61
CA ALA A 113 -6.10 5.88 4.36
C ALA A 113 -7.61 6.10 4.44
N LEU A 114 -8.32 4.99 4.63
CA LEU A 114 -9.76 4.90 4.53
C LEU A 114 -10.40 5.89 5.52
N PHE A 115 -9.88 5.93 6.75
CA PHE A 115 -10.42 6.75 7.83
C PHE A 115 -10.08 8.25 7.73
N HIS A 116 -8.90 8.62 7.22
CA HIS A 116 -8.47 10.04 7.22
C HIS A 116 -8.66 10.75 5.88
N HIS A 117 -8.89 10.00 4.79
CA HIS A 117 -8.90 10.53 3.43
C HIS A 117 -10.01 9.89 2.56
N GLY A 118 -11.19 9.67 3.14
CA GLY A 118 -12.34 9.09 2.44
C GLY A 118 -12.92 9.91 1.28
N ASP A 119 -12.47 11.15 1.04
CA ASP A 119 -12.72 11.92 -0.19
C ASP A 119 -12.05 11.27 -1.42
N MET A 120 -10.98 10.54 -1.14
CA MET A 120 -10.10 9.92 -2.09
C MET A 120 -10.38 8.40 -2.07
N TYR A 121 -10.80 7.81 -0.94
CA TYR A 121 -10.80 6.36 -0.70
C TYR A 121 -12.14 5.69 -0.45
N SER A 122 -12.30 4.50 -1.06
CA SER A 122 -13.45 3.63 -0.87
C SER A 122 -13.11 2.18 -0.56
N VAL A 123 -11.90 1.68 -0.82
CA VAL A 123 -11.55 0.29 -0.46
C VAL A 123 -10.17 0.22 0.20
N ALA A 124 -10.06 -0.51 1.30
CA ALA A 124 -8.78 -0.91 1.85
C ALA A 124 -8.74 -2.43 2.04
N VAL A 125 -7.60 -3.04 1.69
CA VAL A 125 -7.28 -4.43 2.01
C VAL A 125 -5.98 -4.42 2.83
N ALA A 126 -6.07 -4.74 4.11
CA ALA A 126 -4.97 -4.65 5.05
C ALA A 126 -4.61 -6.03 5.62
N ASP A 127 -3.38 -6.47 5.35
CA ASP A 127 -2.83 -7.74 5.84
C ASP A 127 -1.94 -7.53 7.08
N CYS A 128 -2.15 -8.33 8.14
CA CYS A 128 -1.37 -8.35 9.38
C CYS A 128 -0.95 -6.95 9.90
N GLY A 129 -1.90 -6.01 9.88
CA GLY A 129 -1.64 -4.59 10.16
C GLY A 129 -1.49 -4.25 11.65
N CYS A 130 -0.55 -3.37 11.98
CA CYS A 130 -0.43 -2.81 13.33
C CYS A 130 -1.42 -1.65 13.52
N HIS A 131 -2.65 -1.96 13.92
CA HIS A 131 -3.71 -0.95 14.12
C HIS A 131 -3.66 -0.23 15.48
N ASP A 132 -2.81 -0.68 16.42
CA ASP A 132 -2.48 -0.02 17.68
C ASP A 132 -1.05 -0.37 18.12
N ASN A 133 -0.15 0.61 18.07
CA ASN A 133 1.27 0.41 18.38
C ASN A 133 1.55 0.18 19.88
N ARG A 134 0.53 0.25 20.75
CA ARG A 134 0.65 -0.07 22.19
C ARG A 134 0.65 -1.57 22.47
N VAL A 135 0.17 -2.39 21.54
CA VAL A 135 0.19 -3.87 21.64
C VAL A 135 1.28 -4.51 20.76
N ASP A 136 2.14 -3.69 20.16
CA ASP A 136 3.21 -4.10 19.25
C ASP A 136 4.61 -3.99 19.89
N LYS A 137 5.61 -4.59 19.25
CA LYS A 137 7.03 -4.68 19.67
C LYS A 137 7.65 -3.32 19.96
N LEU A 138 7.99 -3.10 21.24
CA LEU A 138 8.56 -1.87 21.82
C LEU A 138 9.62 -1.18 20.95
N TRP A 139 10.64 -1.92 20.49
CA TRP A 139 11.82 -1.33 19.82
C TRP A 139 11.49 -0.57 18.53
N TRP A 140 10.47 -1.01 17.78
CA TRP A 140 10.04 -0.34 16.55
C TRP A 140 9.29 0.95 16.91
N ASN A 141 8.39 0.86 17.89
CA ASN A 141 7.54 1.98 18.27
C ASN A 141 8.30 3.08 19.00
N GLU A 142 9.29 2.76 19.84
CA GLU A 142 10.18 3.77 20.43
C GLU A 142 11.08 4.45 19.38
N LEU A 143 11.50 3.73 18.33
CA LEU A 143 12.31 4.28 17.24
C LEU A 143 11.53 5.30 16.39
N TRP A 144 10.26 5.02 16.09
CA TRP A 144 9.45 5.84 15.18
C TRP A 144 8.49 6.83 15.86
N MET A 145 8.01 6.49 17.07
CA MET A 145 7.07 7.32 17.85
C MET A 145 7.75 7.98 19.05
N GLY A 146 9.03 7.67 19.30
CA GLY A 146 9.86 8.28 20.34
C GLY A 146 9.79 7.61 21.71
N HIS A 147 10.78 7.96 22.53
CA HIS A 147 10.90 7.60 23.94
C HIS A 147 11.11 8.89 24.77
N PRO A 148 10.54 9.02 25.98
CA PRO A 148 9.71 8.04 26.69
C PRO A 148 8.31 7.88 26.09
N PHE A 149 7.67 6.76 26.41
CA PHE A 149 6.31 6.43 25.98
C PHE A 149 5.29 7.55 26.29
N ASN A 150 4.46 7.87 25.29
CA ASN A 150 3.41 8.89 25.37
C ASN A 150 2.08 8.28 24.88
N ASN A 151 1.17 7.96 25.81
CA ASN A 151 -0.09 7.30 25.48
C ASN A 151 -1.00 8.15 24.56
N GLN A 152 -0.97 9.48 24.68
CA GLN A 152 -1.75 10.37 23.82
C GLN A 152 -1.26 10.32 22.37
N LEU A 153 0.06 10.36 22.17
CA LEU A 153 0.67 10.20 20.84
C LEU A 153 0.38 8.82 20.24
N TYR A 154 0.49 7.77 21.05
CA TYR A 154 0.24 6.40 20.60
C TYR A 154 -1.24 6.18 20.23
N ALA A 155 -2.18 6.64 21.06
CA ALA A 155 -3.61 6.59 20.76
C ALA A 155 -3.97 7.41 19.50
N ALA A 156 -3.36 8.59 19.31
CA ALA A 156 -3.57 9.41 18.12
C ALA A 156 -3.02 8.80 16.80
N ASN A 157 -2.32 7.67 16.87
CA ASN A 157 -1.83 6.91 15.71
C ASN A 157 -2.43 5.50 15.65
N ALA A 158 -3.38 5.16 16.54
CA ALA A 158 -4.09 3.89 16.54
C ALA A 158 -5.36 4.01 15.68
N ASN A 159 -5.48 3.15 14.66
CA ASN A 159 -6.63 3.15 13.76
C ASN A 159 -7.95 2.85 14.50
N ALA A 160 -7.90 2.05 15.57
CA ALA A 160 -9.07 1.77 16.41
C ALA A 160 -9.70 3.04 17.02
N THR A 161 -8.92 4.10 17.27
CA THR A 161 -9.42 5.40 17.74
C THR A 161 -10.31 6.11 16.70
N TYR A 162 -10.15 5.78 15.42
CA TYR A 162 -10.79 6.47 14.29
C TYR A 162 -11.77 5.59 13.49
N ALA A 163 -12.13 4.39 13.99
CA ALA A 163 -13.07 3.49 13.32
C ALA A 163 -14.39 4.17 12.90
N HIS A 164 -14.90 5.07 13.73
CA HIS A 164 -16.10 5.88 13.46
C HIS A 164 -15.97 6.83 12.25
N HIS A 165 -14.76 7.16 11.79
CA HIS A 165 -14.53 7.95 10.57
C HIS A 165 -14.80 7.18 9.28
N MET A 166 -14.95 5.85 9.31
CA MET A 166 -15.28 5.08 8.11
C MET A 166 -16.64 5.52 7.54
N GLN A 167 -16.64 5.93 6.28
CA GLN A 167 -17.80 6.47 5.57
C GLN A 167 -18.68 5.36 4.98
N PRO A 168 -20.00 5.56 4.80
CA PRO A 168 -20.91 4.49 4.35
C PRO A 168 -20.63 3.93 2.94
N HIS A 169 -19.88 4.65 2.11
CA HIS A 169 -19.48 4.19 0.77
C HIS A 169 -18.15 3.42 0.76
N GLN A 170 -17.56 3.16 1.92
CA GLN A 170 -16.26 2.51 2.06
C GLN A 170 -16.40 1.04 2.42
N HIS A 171 -15.45 0.24 1.94
CA HIS A 171 -15.32 -1.18 2.24
C HIS A 171 -13.93 -1.45 2.80
N LEU A 172 -13.85 -2.28 3.84
CA LEU A 172 -12.60 -2.67 4.47
C LEU A 172 -12.52 -4.20 4.53
N GLN A 173 -11.40 -4.74 4.06
CA GLN A 173 -11.02 -6.13 4.34
C GLN A 173 -9.76 -6.16 5.20
N LEU A 174 -9.79 -6.99 6.23
CA LEU A 174 -8.66 -7.29 7.11
C LEU A 174 -8.27 -8.76 6.94
N THR A 175 -6.99 -9.05 6.76
CA THR A 175 -6.44 -10.42 6.85
C THR A 175 -5.49 -10.55 8.03
N VAL A 176 -5.49 -11.71 8.70
CA VAL A 176 -4.64 -11.97 9.86
C VAL A 176 -4.26 -13.45 10.01
N GLY A 177 -2.97 -13.71 10.18
CA GLY A 177 -2.45 -15.02 10.57
C GLY A 177 -2.51 -15.25 12.08
N MET A 178 -3.17 -16.32 12.53
CA MET A 178 -3.33 -16.59 13.98
C MET A 178 -2.02 -16.99 14.67
N LEU A 179 -0.96 -17.30 13.92
CA LEU A 179 0.37 -17.61 14.44
C LEU A 179 1.36 -16.46 14.19
N ASP A 180 0.87 -15.23 13.97
CA ASP A 180 1.72 -14.06 13.78
C ASP A 180 2.44 -13.70 15.09
N ALA A 181 3.76 -13.91 15.09
CA ALA A 181 4.68 -13.58 16.18
C ALA A 181 5.38 -12.22 15.97
N ASN A 182 5.05 -11.50 14.89
CA ASN A 182 5.66 -10.22 14.52
C ASN A 182 4.72 -9.04 14.78
N VAL A 183 3.43 -9.17 14.43
CA VAL A 183 2.35 -8.25 14.78
C VAL A 183 1.27 -9.08 15.47
N ALA A 184 0.97 -8.80 16.74
CA ALA A 184 0.04 -9.62 17.51
C ALA A 184 -1.37 -9.62 16.89
N PRO A 185 -2.03 -10.77 16.65
CA PRO A 185 -3.39 -10.82 16.07
C PRO A 185 -4.45 -10.02 16.84
N ALA A 186 -4.22 -9.80 18.13
CA ALA A 186 -5.02 -8.91 18.98
C ALA A 186 -5.15 -7.49 18.39
N CYS A 187 -4.14 -7.01 17.67
CA CYS A 187 -4.12 -5.70 17.03
C CYS A 187 -5.20 -5.57 15.95
N THR A 188 -5.40 -6.62 15.13
CA THR A 188 -6.51 -6.71 14.16
C THR A 188 -7.86 -6.79 14.88
N PHE A 189 -8.00 -7.68 15.87
CA PHE A 189 -9.30 -7.87 16.54
C PHE A 189 -9.73 -6.67 17.40
N GLN A 190 -8.80 -5.86 17.92
CA GLN A 190 -9.10 -4.58 18.57
C GLN A 190 -9.70 -3.56 17.59
N LEU A 191 -9.20 -3.49 16.36
CA LEU A 191 -9.81 -2.67 15.32
C LEU A 191 -11.18 -3.20 14.91
N VAL A 192 -11.34 -4.52 14.75
CA VAL A 192 -12.64 -5.15 14.45
C VAL A 192 -13.68 -4.80 15.52
N GLN A 193 -13.33 -4.89 16.80
CA GLN A 193 -14.23 -4.49 17.89
C GLN A 193 -14.60 -3.00 17.80
N ALA A 194 -13.62 -2.12 17.57
CA ALA A 194 -13.89 -0.68 17.42
C ALA A 194 -14.76 -0.32 16.20
N LEU A 195 -14.72 -1.12 15.14
CA LEU A 195 -15.60 -1.00 13.96
C LEU A 195 -17.03 -1.46 14.29
N ILE A 196 -17.18 -2.60 14.98
CA ILE A 196 -18.48 -3.08 15.48
C ILE A 196 -19.12 -2.06 16.42
N ASP A 197 -18.35 -1.53 17.38
CA ASP A 197 -18.82 -0.52 18.35
C ASP A 197 -19.22 0.81 17.67
N ALA A 198 -18.71 1.06 16.47
CA ALA A 198 -18.98 2.24 15.64
C ALA A 198 -20.02 2.01 14.53
N ASP A 199 -20.70 0.85 14.51
CA ASP A 199 -21.69 0.44 13.51
C ASP A 199 -21.12 0.48 12.07
N LYS A 200 -19.96 -0.18 11.86
CA LYS A 200 -19.24 -0.26 10.58
C LYS A 200 -19.05 -1.70 10.12
N ASP A 201 -19.36 -1.92 8.83
CA ASP A 201 -19.10 -3.20 8.16
C ASP A 201 -17.61 -3.41 7.87
N VAL A 202 -17.13 -4.65 8.08
CA VAL A 202 -15.75 -5.06 7.79
C VAL A 202 -15.69 -6.54 7.44
N ASP A 203 -15.01 -6.87 6.33
CA ASP A 203 -14.67 -8.25 5.98
C ASP A 203 -13.41 -8.67 6.74
N VAL A 204 -13.44 -9.85 7.38
CA VAL A 204 -12.28 -10.38 8.13
C VAL A 204 -11.97 -11.80 7.69
N VAL A 205 -10.77 -12.01 7.14
CA VAL A 205 -10.25 -13.33 6.77
C VAL A 205 -9.18 -13.76 7.77
N VAL A 206 -9.50 -14.79 8.54
CA VAL A 206 -8.58 -15.33 9.56
C VAL A 206 -7.90 -16.58 9.01
N PHE A 207 -6.57 -16.62 9.06
CA PHE A 207 -5.75 -17.74 8.61
C PHE A 207 -5.18 -18.52 9.80
N PRO A 208 -5.79 -19.66 10.21
CA PRO A 208 -5.48 -20.28 11.51
C PRO A 208 -4.08 -20.90 11.62
N LYS A 209 -3.39 -21.09 10.50
CA LYS A 209 -2.08 -21.75 10.41
C LYS A 209 -0.96 -20.87 9.86
N LEU A 210 -1.27 -19.63 9.48
CA LEU A 210 -0.29 -18.69 8.92
C LEU A 210 0.21 -17.73 10.01
N GLY A 211 1.41 -17.21 9.79
CA GLY A 211 2.01 -16.14 10.60
C GLY A 211 1.85 -14.78 9.93
N HIS A 212 2.90 -13.97 9.95
CA HIS A 212 2.93 -12.66 9.30
C HIS A 212 2.91 -12.78 7.77
N GLY A 213 2.02 -12.06 7.10
CA GLY A 213 1.83 -12.12 5.64
C GLY A 213 0.86 -13.25 5.25
N ALA A 214 -0.44 -13.06 5.51
CA ALA A 214 -1.46 -14.12 5.55
C ALA A 214 -2.49 -14.06 4.42
#